data_AF-A0AAD6HS15-F1
#
_entry.id   AF-A0AAD6HS15-F1
#
_cell.length_a   1.000
_cell.length_b   1.000
_cell.length_c   1.000
_cell.angle_alpha   90.00
_cell.angle_beta   90.00
_cell.angle_gamma   90.00
#
_symmetry.space_group_name_H-M   'P 1'
#
loop_
_entity.id
_entity.type
_entity.pdbx_description
1 polymer ?
#
loop_
_entity_poly.entity_id
_entity_poly.type
_entity_poly.pdbx_seq_one_letter_code
_entity_poly.pdbx_strand_id
1 'polypeptide(L)'
;MDSTGITEEILAILKERDILTKRDVIKSALSDPKTGRENAEWLSKHLRSETLLSKEELSLYKKLETSGALQPLLRDPALSATRPFLEEDIRSTIDSLEASTAAIQKQSQVLSLQCEMIKKQLRSQKSLDDDKNRDIARLRKKHEAGKQNVTILGNELSDELETAIKSETDKAGAENKRILSALSTRLKQDDKTLALLESVLSETESKGDDASTVKRAAYLSQLLADYSADEIHHRLDRLYLEAIQASANASRDGTVGGETIGVLEEELESLYPEIEVLAQISTKHQFHDPILREIHNEHSHLRASSQQKLEHILDVLIDMTLSKQSLTTQLADWESACEVLVNITTLYQTETANRLVAQPSRRESLRRRSLQSGLILGATRTPAPRPELPSLENLLRRVGVSPDSILHPRIEEGGAQGLYEKRMQMLETVRRLGTSAEAPIREHFNHSDQAAQLLESSLHGNSRYETSLRNPAQEEALLGLEAEIASLQKGVEGLDLNVLHQRDKAQARFIERWG
;
A
#
# COMPACT_ATOMS: atom_id res chain seq x y z
N MET A 1 39.35 75.66 86.66
CA MET A 1 40.15 76.82 87.12
C MET A 1 41.56 76.61 86.63
N ASP A 2 41.86 77.02 85.40
CA ASP A 2 43.20 77.49 85.05
C ASP A 2 43.05 78.96 84.67
N SER A 3 42.68 79.78 85.66
CA SER A 3 42.57 81.24 85.51
C SER A 3 43.89 81.85 85.04
N THR A 4 45.01 81.15 85.21
CA THR A 4 46.34 81.55 84.78
C THR A 4 46.55 81.32 83.27
N GLY A 5 46.05 80.21 82.70
CA GLY A 5 46.18 79.90 81.27
C GLY A 5 45.45 80.90 80.39
N ILE A 6 44.21 81.25 80.76
CA ILE A 6 43.40 82.23 80.02
C ILE A 6 44.03 83.63 80.09
N THR A 7 44.67 84.01 81.22
CA THR A 7 45.35 85.31 81.33
C THR A 7 46.63 85.39 80.49
N GLU A 8 47.35 84.28 80.32
CA GLU A 8 48.56 84.21 79.47
C GLU A 8 48.19 84.27 77.99
N GLU A 9 47.15 83.56 77.56
CA GLU A 9 46.64 83.54 76.19
C GLU A 9 46.10 84.93 75.78
N ILE A 10 45.38 85.61 76.67
CA ILE A 10 44.90 86.99 76.44
C ILE A 10 46.06 87.98 76.37
N LEU A 11 47.08 87.85 77.22
CA LEU A 11 48.26 88.72 77.16
C LEU A 11 49.07 88.50 75.89
N ALA A 12 49.14 87.26 75.38
CA ALA A 12 49.77 86.98 74.09
C ALA A 12 48.98 87.64 72.94
N ILE A 13 47.65 87.49 72.92
CA ILE A 13 46.77 88.08 71.90
C ILE A 13 46.79 89.62 71.92
N LEU A 14 46.88 90.24 73.10
CA LEU A 14 46.94 91.70 73.26
C LEU A 14 48.32 92.28 72.92
N LYS A 15 49.40 91.57 73.30
CA LYS A 15 50.77 91.94 72.91
C LYS A 15 51.00 91.82 71.42
N GLU A 16 50.39 90.82 70.78
CA GLU A 16 50.49 90.64 69.34
C GLU A 16 49.87 91.81 68.56
N ARG A 17 49.02 92.64 69.18
CA ARG A 17 48.31 93.77 68.57
C ARG A 17 48.73 95.16 69.06
N ASP A 18 49.89 95.28 69.72
CA ASP A 18 50.45 96.56 70.23
C ASP A 18 49.55 97.35 71.20
N ILE A 19 48.72 96.64 71.99
CA ILE A 19 47.90 97.28 73.03
C ILE A 19 48.62 97.13 74.38
N LEU A 20 49.12 98.24 74.93
CA LEU A 20 49.86 98.28 76.20
C LEU A 20 48.91 98.22 77.41
N THR A 21 48.64 97.03 77.94
CA THR A 21 47.86 96.85 79.17
C THR A 21 48.69 96.28 80.32
N LYS A 22 48.50 96.84 81.53
CA LYS A 22 49.16 96.40 82.77
C LYS A 22 48.56 95.06 83.23
N ARG A 23 49.42 94.05 83.42
CA ARG A 23 49.08 92.65 83.80
C ARG A 23 48.20 92.55 85.04
N ASP A 24 48.30 93.51 85.95
CA ASP A 24 47.63 93.49 87.25
C ASP A 24 46.13 93.83 87.13
N VAL A 25 45.73 94.61 86.12
CA VAL A 25 44.32 95.02 85.90
C VAL A 25 43.49 93.89 85.30
N ILE A 26 44.09 93.07 84.44
CA ILE A 26 43.42 91.90 83.83
C ILE A 26 43.27 90.78 84.86
N LYS A 27 44.28 90.60 85.73
CA LYS A 27 44.20 89.64 86.84
C LYS A 27 43.19 90.05 87.91
N SER A 28 43.06 91.35 88.21
CA SER A 28 42.04 91.82 89.17
C SER A 28 40.62 91.71 88.60
N ALA A 29 40.40 92.02 87.32
CA ALA A 29 39.09 91.90 86.67
C ALA A 29 38.61 90.45 86.48
N LEU A 30 39.54 89.48 86.36
CA LEU A 30 39.22 88.05 86.26
C LEU A 30 39.08 87.36 87.63
N SER A 31 39.68 87.93 88.69
CA SER A 31 39.61 87.40 90.05
C SER A 31 38.44 87.94 90.88
N ASP A 32 37.65 88.87 90.33
CA ASP A 32 36.46 89.42 90.99
C ASP A 32 35.32 88.36 91.00
N PRO A 33 34.81 87.92 92.18
CA PRO A 33 34.03 86.68 92.29
C PRO A 33 32.65 86.70 91.64
N LYS A 34 32.12 87.87 91.25
CA LYS A 34 30.80 87.98 90.60
C LYS A 34 30.90 88.11 89.07
N THR A 35 31.89 88.84 88.58
CA THR A 35 32.05 89.19 87.16
C THR A 35 33.11 88.33 86.45
N GLY A 36 34.02 87.70 87.19
CA GLY A 36 35.16 86.98 86.63
C GLY A 36 34.79 85.77 85.76
N ARG A 37 33.72 85.04 86.09
CA ARG A 37 33.29 83.86 85.33
C ARG A 37 32.57 84.23 84.04
N GLU A 38 31.66 85.20 84.09
CA GLU A 38 30.98 85.73 82.91
C GLU A 38 31.98 86.42 81.97
N ASN A 39 32.95 87.16 82.53
CA ASN A 39 34.04 87.74 81.74
C ASN A 39 34.91 86.65 81.10
N ALA A 40 35.27 85.58 81.82
CA ALA A 40 36.05 84.47 81.23
C ALA A 40 35.29 83.73 80.11
N GLU A 41 33.98 83.50 80.28
CA GLU A 41 33.13 82.88 79.24
C GLU A 41 32.92 83.83 78.05
N TRP A 42 32.76 85.13 78.30
CA TRP A 42 32.68 86.14 77.25
C TRP A 42 34.00 86.25 76.47
N LEU A 43 35.13 86.28 77.17
CA LEU A 43 36.47 86.34 76.57
C LEU A 43 36.74 85.08 75.73
N SER A 44 36.42 83.88 76.22
CA SER A 44 36.62 82.64 75.46
C SER A 44 35.70 82.47 74.24
N LYS A 45 34.53 83.13 74.22
CA LYS A 45 33.62 83.14 73.07
C LYS A 45 33.99 84.20 72.02
N HIS A 46 34.50 85.36 72.44
CA HIS A 46 34.71 86.51 71.53
C HIS A 46 36.18 86.81 71.20
N LEU A 47 37.15 86.26 71.94
CA LEU A 47 38.58 86.34 71.64
C LEU A 47 39.13 85.00 71.15
N ARG A 48 38.59 84.49 70.03
CA ARG A 48 39.18 83.37 69.30
C ARG A 48 39.87 83.88 68.03
N SER A 49 40.84 83.12 67.53
CA SER A 49 41.55 83.43 66.27
C SER A 49 40.61 83.62 65.07
N GLU A 50 39.43 83.02 65.08
CA GLU A 50 38.40 83.13 64.03
C GLU A 50 37.50 84.38 64.14
N THR A 51 37.41 84.99 65.33
CA THR A 51 36.57 86.18 65.58
C THR A 51 37.35 87.48 65.61
N LEU A 52 38.69 87.40 65.59
CA LEU A 52 39.56 88.56 65.68
C LEU A 52 40.30 88.77 64.36
N LEU A 53 40.19 89.98 63.80
CA LEU A 53 40.82 90.37 62.54
C LEU A 53 42.35 90.15 62.56
N SER A 54 42.87 89.42 61.58
CA SER A 54 44.32 89.18 61.41
C SER A 54 45.09 90.49 61.15
N LYS A 55 46.41 90.53 61.39
CA LYS A 55 47.24 91.74 61.14
C LYS A 55 47.16 92.22 59.69
N GLU A 56 47.11 91.28 58.76
CA GLU A 56 46.97 91.56 57.34
C GLU A 56 45.58 92.11 57.04
N GLU A 57 44.53 91.52 57.60
CA GLU A 57 43.14 91.97 57.45
C GLU A 57 42.89 93.33 58.11
N LEU A 58 43.53 93.64 59.24
CA LEU A 58 43.47 94.95 59.89
C LEU A 58 44.23 95.99 59.06
N SER A 59 45.35 95.63 58.45
CA SER A 59 46.06 96.50 57.50
C SER A 59 45.23 96.75 56.23
N LEU A 60 44.50 95.74 55.75
CA LEU A 60 43.59 95.85 54.61
C LEU A 60 42.36 96.67 54.97
N TYR A 61 41.78 96.49 56.15
CA TYR A 61 40.66 97.26 56.66
C TYR A 61 41.02 98.74 56.79
N LYS A 62 42.18 99.06 57.39
CA LYS A 62 42.69 100.44 57.48
C LYS A 62 42.96 101.03 56.09
N LYS A 63 43.54 100.25 55.16
CA LYS A 63 43.72 100.69 53.76
C LYS A 63 42.38 100.92 53.05
N LEU A 64 41.38 100.08 53.27
CA LEU A 64 40.01 100.22 52.73
C LEU A 64 39.27 101.41 53.35
N GLU A 65 39.51 101.72 54.62
CA GLU A 65 38.95 102.87 55.32
C GLU A 65 39.57 104.18 54.83
N THR A 66 40.91 104.22 54.69
CA THR A 66 41.61 105.39 54.14
C THR A 66 41.34 105.64 52.65
N SER A 67 40.91 104.61 51.90
CA SER A 67 40.56 104.72 50.48
C SER A 67 39.06 104.94 50.22
N GLY A 68 38.23 105.02 51.28
CA GLY A 68 36.79 105.32 51.16
C GLY A 68 35.92 104.23 50.52
N ALA A 69 36.48 103.05 50.22
CA ALA A 69 35.80 101.97 49.51
C ALA A 69 34.85 101.11 50.38
N LEU A 70 34.83 101.32 51.71
CA LEU A 70 33.98 100.57 52.65
C LEU A 70 32.51 101.02 52.68
N GLN A 71 32.24 102.30 52.44
CA GLN A 71 30.88 102.84 52.46
C GLN A 71 29.93 102.24 51.39
N PRO A 72 30.37 101.94 50.15
CA PRO A 72 29.50 101.28 49.17
C PRO A 72 29.27 99.78 49.44
N LEU A 73 30.23 99.07 50.06
CA LEU A 73 30.10 97.64 50.38
C LEU A 73 29.16 97.37 51.58
N LEU A 74 29.14 98.26 52.58
CA LEU A 74 28.23 98.16 53.73
C LEU A 74 26.78 98.55 53.40
N ARG A 75 26.57 99.27 52.29
CA ARG A 75 25.23 99.65 51.80
C ARG A 75 24.66 98.66 50.78
N ASP A 76 25.37 97.59 50.45
CA ASP A 76 24.93 96.62 49.45
C ASP A 76 23.85 95.67 50.03
N PRO A 77 22.60 95.69 49.55
CA PRO A 77 21.49 94.90 50.09
C PRO A 77 21.59 93.39 49.86
N ALA A 78 22.64 92.91 49.19
CA ALA A 78 22.85 91.49 48.90
C ALA A 78 23.34 90.67 50.13
N LEU A 79 23.91 91.31 51.16
CA LEU A 79 24.36 90.62 52.38
C LEU A 79 23.27 90.48 53.46
N SER A 80 22.16 91.21 53.35
CA SER A 80 20.96 91.05 54.19
C SER A 80 19.93 90.07 53.59
N ALA A 81 20.25 89.46 52.44
CA ALA A 81 19.38 88.53 51.72
C ALA A 81 19.42 87.08 52.25
N THR A 82 20.05 86.81 53.40
CA THR A 82 19.84 85.54 54.11
C THR A 82 18.59 85.69 54.97
N ARG A 83 17.43 85.50 54.35
CA ARG A 83 16.14 85.40 55.06
C ARG A 83 16.26 84.29 56.12
N PRO A 84 15.94 84.53 57.40
CA PRO A 84 15.88 83.44 58.38
C PRO A 84 14.82 82.44 57.92
N PHE A 85 15.14 81.15 57.91
CA PHE A 85 14.20 80.09 57.52
C PHE A 85 12.88 80.26 58.30
N LEU A 86 11.76 80.42 57.59
CA LEU A 86 10.45 80.44 58.25
C LEU A 86 10.07 79.01 58.61
N GLU A 87 9.58 78.82 59.82
CA GLU A 87 9.08 77.53 60.33
C GLU A 87 7.99 76.91 59.41
N GLU A 88 7.24 77.74 58.69
CA GLU A 88 6.23 77.32 57.71
C GLU A 88 6.85 76.70 56.44
N ASP A 89 8.00 77.19 55.99
CA ASP A 89 8.75 76.62 54.86
C ASP A 89 9.35 75.25 55.26
N ILE A 90 9.76 75.11 56.52
CA ILE A 90 10.23 73.83 57.08
C ILE A 90 9.07 72.83 57.18
N ARG A 91 7.88 73.24 57.67
CA ARG A 91 6.71 72.35 57.70
C ARG A 91 6.24 71.94 56.31
N SER A 92 6.13 72.87 55.36
CA SER A 92 5.71 72.53 54.00
C SER A 92 6.70 71.61 53.28
N THR A 93 8.01 71.75 53.53
CA THR A 93 9.01 70.81 53.00
C THR A 93 8.97 69.45 53.68
N ILE A 94 8.68 69.38 54.98
CA ILE A 94 8.43 68.11 55.69
C ILE A 94 7.18 67.44 55.13
N ASP A 95 6.05 68.14 55.01
CA ASP A 95 4.80 67.59 54.48
C ASP A 95 4.96 67.10 53.03
N SER A 96 5.70 67.85 52.20
CA SER A 96 6.04 67.45 50.83
C SER A 96 6.94 66.21 50.81
N LEU A 97 7.93 66.13 51.69
CA LEU A 97 8.80 64.97 51.83
C LEU A 97 8.03 63.75 52.33
N GLU A 98 7.14 63.90 53.31
CA GLU A 98 6.28 62.83 53.82
C GLU A 98 5.31 62.34 52.74
N ALA A 99 4.69 63.25 51.99
CA ALA A 99 3.84 62.90 50.85
C ALA A 99 4.61 62.13 49.77
N SER A 100 5.84 62.55 49.46
CA SER A 100 6.74 61.85 48.54
C SER A 100 7.15 60.47 49.08
N THR A 101 7.47 60.39 50.36
CA THR A 101 7.86 59.14 51.02
C THR A 101 6.70 58.14 51.04
N ALA A 102 5.47 58.61 51.32
CA ALA A 102 4.26 57.81 51.25
C ALA A 102 3.95 57.35 49.81
N ALA A 103 4.19 58.20 48.80
CA ALA A 103 4.05 57.82 47.40
C ALA A 103 5.06 56.74 46.99
N ILE A 104 6.33 56.89 47.39
CA ILE A 104 7.39 55.90 47.15
C ILE A 104 7.08 54.58 47.86
N GLN A 105 6.59 54.61 49.10
CA GLN A 105 6.16 53.40 49.81
C GLN A 105 5.02 52.68 49.08
N LYS A 106 4.01 53.41 48.60
CA LYS A 106 2.93 52.83 47.79
C LYS A 106 3.47 52.20 46.50
N GLN A 107 4.38 52.89 45.80
CA GLN A 107 5.01 52.35 44.59
C GLN A 107 5.84 51.09 44.88
N SER A 108 6.59 51.07 45.99
CA SER A 108 7.37 49.91 46.44
C SER A 108 6.46 48.71 46.74
N GLN A 109 5.33 48.94 47.41
CA GLN A 109 4.33 47.90 47.66
C GLN A 109 3.69 47.37 46.36
N VAL A 110 3.40 48.24 45.39
CA VAL A 110 2.87 47.79 44.09
C VAL A 110 3.91 46.96 43.34
N LEU A 111 5.18 47.39 43.32
CA LEU A 111 6.26 46.65 42.66
C LEU A 111 6.54 45.31 43.34
N SER A 112 6.46 45.23 44.68
CA SER A 112 6.64 43.97 45.40
C SER A 112 5.52 42.98 45.06
N LEU A 113 4.26 43.44 45.02
CA LEU A 113 3.12 42.63 44.59
C LEU A 113 3.26 42.17 43.13
N GLN A 114 3.67 43.05 42.22
CA GLN A 114 3.93 42.68 40.82
C GLN A 114 5.05 41.64 40.71
N CYS A 115 6.15 41.80 41.47
CA CYS A 115 7.23 40.82 41.51
C CYS A 115 6.77 39.46 42.04
N GLU A 116 5.92 39.44 43.07
CA GLU A 116 5.34 38.20 43.59
C GLU A 116 4.41 37.52 42.58
N MET A 117 3.58 38.30 41.87
CA MET A 117 2.72 37.78 40.80
C MET A 117 3.55 37.16 39.67
N ILE A 118 4.59 37.84 39.20
CA ILE A 118 5.49 37.31 38.16
C ILE A 118 6.18 36.04 38.64
N LYS A 119 6.65 35.99 39.90
CA LYS A 119 7.23 34.77 40.48
C LYS A 119 6.23 33.62 40.53
N LYS A 120 4.97 33.87 40.89
CA LYS A 120 3.90 32.86 40.88
C LYS A 120 3.62 32.37 39.46
N GLN A 121 3.52 33.28 38.49
CA GLN A 121 3.31 32.93 37.09
C GLN A 121 4.47 32.11 36.52
N LEU A 122 5.72 32.48 36.82
CA LEU A 122 6.90 31.71 36.39
C LEU A 122 6.92 30.30 36.98
N ARG A 123 6.53 30.15 38.25
CA ARG A 123 6.38 28.81 38.88
C ARG A 123 5.29 27.99 38.21
N SER A 124 4.13 28.60 37.94
CA SER A 124 3.03 27.94 37.24
C SER A 124 3.40 27.56 35.80
N GLN A 125 4.17 28.40 35.11
CA GLN A 125 4.64 28.10 33.76
C GLN A 125 5.63 26.93 33.78
N LYS A 126 6.57 26.92 34.74
CA LYS A 126 7.50 25.81 34.92
C LYS A 126 6.77 24.49 35.18
N SER A 127 5.76 24.48 36.06
CA SER A 127 4.98 23.25 36.30
C SER A 127 4.22 22.79 35.06
N LEU A 128 3.64 23.72 34.27
CA LEU A 128 2.98 23.38 33.01
C LEU A 128 3.96 22.82 31.98
N ASP A 129 5.17 23.37 31.89
CA ASP A 129 6.19 22.87 30.97
C ASP A 129 6.74 21.52 31.41
N ASP A 130 6.88 21.28 32.72
CA ASP A 130 7.23 19.96 33.27
C ASP A 130 6.15 18.92 32.97
N ASP A 131 4.86 19.28 33.12
CA ASP A 131 3.73 18.41 32.75
C ASP A 131 3.69 18.12 31.25
N LYS A 132 3.86 19.14 30.39
CA LYS A 132 3.97 18.96 28.93
C LYS A 132 5.14 18.06 28.56
N ASN A 133 6.30 18.26 29.17
CA ASN A 133 7.48 17.44 28.91
C ASN A 133 7.25 15.98 29.33
N ARG A 134 6.56 15.75 30.46
CA ARG A 134 6.17 14.40 30.90
C ARG A 134 5.22 13.74 29.91
N ASP A 135 4.23 14.47 29.40
CA ASP A 135 3.26 13.94 28.44
C ASP A 135 3.89 13.66 27.07
N ILE A 136 4.78 14.54 26.59
CA ILE A 136 5.59 14.31 25.39
C ILE A 136 6.48 13.07 25.56
N ALA A 137 7.12 12.90 26.71
CA ALA A 137 7.95 11.73 27.00
C ALA A 137 7.11 10.43 27.01
N ARG A 138 5.91 10.47 27.61
CA ARG A 138 4.96 9.35 27.58
C ARG A 138 4.54 9.00 26.15
N LEU A 139 4.22 10.01 25.34
CA LEU A 139 3.82 9.81 23.95
C LEU A 139 4.96 9.22 23.12
N ARG A 140 6.19 9.71 23.28
CA ARG A 140 7.39 9.13 22.65
C ARG A 140 7.60 7.68 23.05
N LYS A 141 7.48 7.36 24.33
CA LYS A 141 7.61 5.98 24.82
C LYS A 141 6.54 5.07 24.23
N LYS A 142 5.28 5.51 24.17
CA LYS A 142 4.17 4.74 23.55
C LYS A 142 4.41 4.52 22.06
N HIS A 143 4.86 5.56 21.35
CA HIS A 143 5.18 5.47 19.93
C HIS A 143 6.35 4.53 19.65
N GLU A 144 7.42 4.59 20.46
CA GLU A 144 8.56 3.68 20.33
C GLU A 144 8.18 2.23 20.62
N ALA A 145 7.40 1.99 21.68
CA ALA A 145 6.84 0.67 21.96
C ALA A 145 5.92 0.19 20.82
N GLY A 146 5.11 1.07 20.25
CA GLY A 146 4.26 0.76 19.09
C GLY A 146 5.08 0.39 17.86
N LYS A 147 6.17 1.11 17.57
CA LYS A 147 7.11 0.79 16.49
C LYS A 147 7.77 -0.57 16.70
N GLN A 148 8.26 -0.83 17.92
CA GLN A 148 8.86 -2.11 18.27
C GLN A 148 7.87 -3.26 18.09
N ASN A 149 6.63 -3.09 18.58
CA ASN A 149 5.58 -4.09 18.40
C ASN A 149 5.25 -4.33 16.91
N VAL A 150 5.13 -3.28 16.09
CA VAL A 150 4.90 -3.43 14.64
C VAL A 150 6.07 -4.14 13.96
N THR A 151 7.32 -3.84 14.35
CA THR A 151 8.50 -4.54 13.82
C THR A 151 8.51 -6.00 14.23
N ILE A 152 8.18 -6.33 15.48
CA ILE A 152 8.09 -7.71 15.97
C ILE A 152 7.02 -8.48 15.21
N LEU A 153 5.79 -7.94 15.13
CA LEU A 153 4.68 -8.55 14.38
C LEU A 153 5.02 -8.69 12.89
N GLY A 154 5.73 -7.72 12.31
CA GLY A 154 6.19 -7.79 10.92
C GLY A 154 7.21 -8.90 10.69
N ASN A 155 8.14 -9.11 11.63
CA ASN A 155 9.09 -10.22 11.57
C ASN A 155 8.40 -11.57 11.79
N GLU A 156 7.50 -11.66 12.76
CA GLU A 156 6.70 -12.88 13.02
C GLU A 156 5.89 -13.30 11.78
N LEU A 157 5.25 -12.35 11.10
CA LEU A 157 4.53 -12.61 9.85
C LEU A 157 5.47 -13.04 8.71
N SER A 158 6.68 -12.47 8.66
CA SER A 158 7.70 -12.85 7.67
C SER A 158 8.20 -14.27 7.91
N ASP A 159 8.47 -14.63 9.17
CA ASP A 159 8.88 -15.97 9.57
C ASP A 159 7.75 -16.99 9.31
N GLU A 160 6.49 -16.64 9.62
CA GLU A 160 5.33 -17.46 9.30
C GLU A 160 5.21 -17.69 7.79
N LEU A 161 5.32 -16.64 6.98
CA LEU A 161 5.29 -16.75 5.52
C LEU A 161 6.44 -17.61 4.98
N GLU A 162 7.65 -17.46 5.52
CA GLU A 162 8.80 -18.27 5.10
C GLU A 162 8.60 -19.75 5.45
N THR A 163 8.08 -20.06 6.64
CA THR A 163 7.75 -21.44 7.02
C THR A 163 6.61 -22.01 6.17
N ALA A 164 5.60 -21.19 5.82
CA ALA A 164 4.52 -21.58 4.93
C ALA A 164 5.03 -21.89 3.52
N ILE A 165 5.84 -20.99 2.92
CA ILE A 165 6.47 -21.20 1.60
C ILE A 165 7.31 -22.48 1.62
N LYS A 166 8.17 -22.67 2.63
CA LYS A 166 8.98 -23.90 2.77
C LYS A 166 8.11 -25.15 2.84
N SER A 167 7.08 -25.13 3.69
CA SER A 167 6.17 -26.26 3.83
C SER A 167 5.44 -26.59 2.52
N GLU A 168 5.03 -25.58 1.77
CA GLU A 168 4.31 -25.76 0.51
C GLU A 168 5.26 -26.20 -0.62
N THR A 169 6.51 -25.71 -0.64
CA THR A 169 7.55 -26.22 -1.54
C THR A 169 7.86 -27.69 -1.29
N ASP A 170 7.94 -28.11 -0.02
CA ASP A 170 8.19 -29.51 0.35
C ASP A 170 7.01 -30.40 -0.02
N LYS A 171 5.77 -29.93 0.17
CA LYS A 171 4.55 -30.62 -0.29
C LYS A 171 4.55 -30.77 -1.80
N ALA A 172 4.78 -29.70 -2.56
CA ALA A 172 4.86 -29.73 -4.02
C ALA A 172 5.97 -30.69 -4.50
N GLY A 173 7.13 -30.71 -3.83
CA GLY A 173 8.21 -31.67 -4.11
C GLY A 173 7.83 -33.14 -3.81
N ALA A 174 7.07 -33.39 -2.75
CA ALA A 174 6.54 -34.71 -2.42
C ALA A 174 5.45 -35.17 -3.40
N GLU A 175 4.56 -34.25 -3.80
CA GLU A 175 3.51 -34.50 -4.80
C GLU A 175 4.10 -34.75 -6.19
N ASN A 176 5.14 -34.01 -6.60
CA ASN A 176 5.87 -34.30 -7.83
C ASN A 176 6.41 -35.75 -7.84
N LYS A 177 7.04 -36.21 -6.75
CA LYS A 177 7.49 -37.61 -6.64
C LYS A 177 6.34 -38.61 -6.71
N ARG A 178 5.21 -38.31 -6.06
CA ARG A 178 3.99 -39.14 -6.11
C ARG A 178 3.45 -39.21 -7.53
N ILE A 179 3.28 -38.07 -8.21
CA ILE A 179 2.78 -37.97 -9.59
C ILE A 179 3.71 -38.73 -10.54
N LEU A 180 5.03 -38.52 -10.46
CA LEU A 180 5.99 -39.26 -11.30
C LEU A 180 5.93 -40.78 -11.06
N SER A 181 5.77 -41.24 -9.82
CA SER A 181 5.58 -42.67 -9.53
C SER A 181 4.25 -43.21 -10.06
N ALA A 182 3.16 -42.43 -9.95
CA ALA A 182 1.86 -42.77 -10.50
C ALA A 182 1.88 -42.82 -12.03
N LEU A 183 2.54 -41.86 -12.68
CA LEU A 183 2.74 -41.86 -14.14
C LEU A 183 3.58 -43.06 -14.58
N SER A 184 4.68 -43.37 -13.89
CA SER A 184 5.50 -44.54 -14.22
C SER A 184 4.74 -45.86 -14.07
N THR A 185 3.94 -46.01 -13.02
CA THR A 185 3.10 -47.22 -12.84
C THR A 185 1.98 -47.29 -13.88
N ARG A 186 1.37 -46.16 -14.24
CA ARG A 186 0.35 -46.11 -15.30
C ARG A 186 0.94 -46.47 -16.66
N LEU A 187 2.08 -45.87 -17.04
CA LEU A 187 2.76 -46.18 -18.30
C LEU A 187 3.12 -47.67 -18.40
N LYS A 188 3.63 -48.27 -17.30
CA LYS A 188 3.87 -49.72 -17.25
C LYS A 188 2.62 -50.56 -17.42
N GLN A 189 1.47 -50.07 -16.93
CA GLN A 189 0.19 -50.75 -17.11
C GLN A 189 -0.30 -50.62 -18.56
N ASP A 190 -0.18 -49.42 -19.13
CA ASP A 190 -0.49 -49.13 -20.53
C ASP A 190 0.37 -49.98 -21.49
N ASP A 191 1.66 -50.17 -21.21
CA ASP A 191 2.55 -51.03 -21.99
C ASP A 191 2.09 -52.51 -21.95
N LYS A 192 1.65 -52.98 -20.77
CA LYS A 192 1.09 -54.33 -20.63
C LYS A 192 -0.21 -54.48 -21.40
N THR A 193 -1.10 -53.49 -21.36
CA THR A 193 -2.35 -53.54 -22.12
C THR A 193 -2.07 -53.50 -23.62
N LEU A 194 -1.11 -52.69 -24.08
CA LEU A 194 -0.70 -52.69 -25.49
C LEU A 194 -0.13 -54.04 -25.94
N ALA A 195 0.70 -54.69 -25.12
CA ALA A 195 1.19 -56.04 -25.41
C ALA A 195 0.06 -57.09 -25.47
N LEU A 196 -0.99 -56.95 -24.64
CA LEU A 196 -2.19 -57.79 -24.72
C LEU A 196 -3.02 -57.48 -25.97
N LEU A 197 -3.13 -56.22 -26.38
CA LEU A 197 -3.83 -55.85 -27.60
C LEU A 197 -3.09 -56.35 -28.85
N GLU A 198 -1.76 -56.30 -28.86
CA GLU A 198 -0.93 -56.83 -29.94
C GLU A 198 -1.11 -58.36 -30.09
N SER A 199 -1.22 -59.09 -28.98
CA SER A 199 -1.46 -60.54 -29.04
C SER A 199 -2.86 -60.87 -29.57
N VAL A 200 -3.89 -60.10 -29.18
CA VAL A 200 -5.26 -60.23 -29.72
C VAL A 200 -5.30 -59.89 -31.21
N LEU A 201 -4.57 -58.85 -31.64
CA LEU A 201 -4.48 -58.46 -33.05
C LEU A 201 -3.79 -59.55 -33.88
N SER A 202 -2.69 -60.11 -33.37
CA SER A 202 -1.98 -61.23 -34.00
C SER A 202 -2.86 -62.47 -34.14
N GLU A 203 -3.80 -62.68 -33.22
CA GLU A 203 -4.79 -63.76 -33.30
C GLU A 203 -5.91 -63.48 -34.32
N THR A 204 -6.16 -62.21 -34.66
CA THR A 204 -7.15 -61.83 -35.69
C THR A 204 -6.63 -61.90 -37.12
N GLU A 205 -5.32 -62.06 -37.33
CA GLU A 205 -4.77 -62.31 -38.67
C GLU A 205 -5.24 -63.67 -39.18
N SER A 206 -6.29 -63.64 -40.00
CA SER A 206 -6.96 -64.79 -40.59
C SER A 206 -6.00 -65.63 -41.45
N LYS A 207 -5.69 -66.84 -40.99
CA LYS A 207 -5.24 -67.95 -41.84
C LYS A 207 -6.42 -68.47 -42.65
N GLY A 208 -6.58 -68.05 -43.90
CA GLY A 208 -7.70 -68.55 -44.72
C GLY A 208 -7.41 -68.54 -46.20
N ASP A 209 -6.96 -69.67 -46.74
CA ASP A 209 -6.93 -69.94 -48.18
C ASP A 209 -8.32 -70.43 -48.66
N ASP A 210 -9.38 -69.72 -48.27
CA ASP A 210 -10.77 -70.10 -48.53
C ASP A 210 -11.09 -70.09 -50.03
N ALA A 211 -10.37 -69.25 -50.78
CA ALA A 211 -10.47 -69.22 -52.23
C ALA A 211 -9.98 -70.54 -52.87
N SER A 212 -8.98 -71.21 -52.29
CA SER A 212 -8.52 -72.51 -52.82
C SER A 212 -9.43 -73.65 -52.38
N THR A 213 -9.98 -73.62 -51.17
CA THR A 213 -10.90 -74.65 -50.69
C THR A 213 -12.22 -74.63 -51.45
N VAL A 214 -12.75 -73.44 -51.77
CA VAL A 214 -13.93 -73.25 -52.64
C VAL A 214 -13.67 -73.75 -54.06
N LYS A 215 -12.52 -73.41 -54.66
CA LYS A 215 -12.13 -73.90 -56.00
C LYS A 215 -11.98 -75.42 -56.02
N ARG A 216 -11.38 -76.00 -54.97
CA ARG A 216 -11.22 -77.45 -54.83
C ARG A 216 -12.56 -78.15 -54.65
N ALA A 217 -13.47 -77.59 -53.85
CA ALA A 217 -14.82 -78.13 -53.67
C ALA A 217 -15.62 -78.11 -54.98
N ALA A 218 -15.52 -77.03 -55.75
CA ALA A 218 -16.14 -76.92 -57.07
C ALA A 218 -15.61 -78.00 -58.04
N TYR A 219 -14.29 -78.14 -58.14
CA TYR A 219 -13.65 -79.14 -59.00
C TYR A 219 -14.04 -80.58 -58.61
N LEU A 220 -13.97 -80.91 -57.32
CA LEU A 220 -14.33 -82.25 -56.83
C LEU A 220 -15.83 -82.55 -57.03
N SER A 221 -16.70 -81.55 -56.88
CA SER A 221 -18.14 -81.71 -57.13
C SER A 221 -18.46 -81.92 -58.61
N GLN A 222 -17.70 -81.29 -59.52
CA GLN A 222 -17.85 -81.53 -60.95
C GLN A 222 -17.40 -82.95 -61.30
N LEU A 223 -16.23 -83.35 -60.80
CA LEU A 223 -15.71 -84.70 -61.03
C LEU A 223 -16.65 -85.80 -60.50
N LEU A 224 -17.29 -85.58 -59.34
CA LEU A 224 -18.28 -86.51 -58.79
C LEU A 224 -19.55 -86.57 -59.65
N ALA A 225 -19.99 -85.44 -60.21
CA ALA A 225 -21.11 -85.41 -61.13
C ALA A 225 -20.80 -86.24 -62.40
N ASP A 226 -19.62 -86.05 -62.99
CA ASP A 226 -19.16 -86.78 -64.18
C ASP A 226 -19.12 -88.29 -63.91
N TYR A 227 -18.51 -88.72 -62.80
CA TYR A 227 -18.47 -90.15 -62.44
C TYR A 227 -19.86 -90.74 -62.16
N SER A 228 -20.78 -89.97 -61.56
CA SER A 228 -22.14 -90.46 -61.32
C SER A 228 -22.97 -90.57 -62.60
N ALA A 229 -22.75 -89.67 -63.57
CA ALA A 229 -23.34 -89.75 -64.90
C ALA A 229 -22.80 -90.98 -65.63
N ASP A 230 -21.48 -91.19 -65.64
CA ASP A 230 -20.83 -92.35 -66.24
C ASP A 230 -21.30 -93.67 -65.60
N GLU A 231 -21.46 -93.73 -64.27
CA GLU A 231 -22.00 -94.91 -63.59
C GLU A 231 -23.43 -95.23 -64.06
N ILE A 232 -24.29 -94.21 -64.16
CA ILE A 232 -25.66 -94.38 -64.64
C ILE A 232 -25.65 -94.79 -66.12
N HIS A 233 -24.79 -94.18 -66.95
CA HIS A 233 -24.63 -94.54 -68.36
C HIS A 233 -24.24 -96.00 -68.52
N HIS A 234 -23.17 -96.44 -67.84
CA HIS A 234 -22.72 -97.82 -67.89
C HIS A 234 -23.76 -98.82 -67.34
N ARG A 235 -24.55 -98.42 -66.34
CA ARG A 235 -25.63 -99.26 -65.81
C ARG A 235 -26.79 -99.36 -66.81
N LEU A 236 -27.13 -98.28 -67.50
CA LEU A 236 -28.18 -98.20 -68.51
C LEU A 236 -27.79 -99.00 -69.76
N ASP A 237 -26.56 -98.80 -70.26
CA ASP A 237 -25.97 -99.58 -71.36
C ASP A 237 -25.98 -101.08 -71.04
N ARG A 238 -25.60 -101.46 -69.82
CA ARG A 238 -25.64 -102.87 -69.40
C ARG A 238 -27.07 -103.42 -69.43
N LEU A 239 -28.04 -102.70 -68.88
CA LEU A 239 -29.45 -103.12 -68.87
C LEU A 239 -30.03 -103.19 -70.28
N TYR A 240 -29.66 -102.24 -71.15
CA TYR A 240 -30.06 -102.22 -72.56
C TYR A 240 -29.51 -103.45 -73.29
N LEU A 241 -28.22 -103.76 -73.15
CA LEU A 241 -27.60 -104.95 -73.73
C LEU A 241 -28.18 -106.25 -73.16
N GLU A 242 -28.44 -106.32 -71.86
CA GLU A 242 -29.11 -107.46 -71.22
C GLU A 242 -30.56 -107.63 -71.75
N ALA A 243 -31.29 -106.54 -71.99
CA ALA A 243 -32.65 -106.56 -72.54
C ALA A 243 -32.66 -106.98 -74.03
N ILE A 244 -31.70 -106.51 -74.84
CA ILE A 244 -31.51 -107.00 -76.22
C ILE A 244 -31.19 -108.50 -76.20
N GLN A 245 -30.29 -108.95 -75.32
CA GLN A 245 -29.94 -110.37 -75.24
C GLN A 245 -31.12 -111.23 -74.76
N ALA A 246 -31.90 -110.75 -73.79
CA ALA A 246 -33.10 -111.43 -73.29
C ALA A 246 -34.22 -111.49 -74.36
N SER A 247 -34.45 -110.40 -75.10
CA SER A 247 -35.42 -110.34 -76.19
C SER A 247 -35.00 -111.20 -77.38
N ALA A 248 -33.72 -111.25 -77.74
CA ALA A 248 -33.18 -112.14 -78.78
C ALA A 248 -33.35 -113.63 -78.41
N ASN A 249 -33.25 -113.97 -77.11
CA ASN A 249 -33.51 -115.33 -76.63
C ASN A 249 -35.00 -115.69 -76.60
N ALA A 250 -35.89 -114.70 -76.45
CA ALA A 250 -37.35 -114.88 -76.41
C ALA A 250 -38.02 -114.86 -77.80
N SER A 251 -37.45 -114.16 -78.79
CA SER A 251 -38.01 -113.94 -80.13
C SER A 251 -37.62 -115.01 -81.16
N ARG A 252 -37.65 -116.28 -80.76
CA ARG A 252 -37.64 -117.42 -81.70
C ARG A 252 -38.98 -117.60 -82.45
N ASP A 253 -39.95 -116.70 -82.22
CA ASP A 253 -41.21 -116.55 -82.96
C ASP A 253 -41.53 -115.03 -83.14
N GLY A 254 -41.57 -114.55 -84.39
CA GLY A 254 -42.41 -113.41 -84.82
C GLY A 254 -41.93 -111.94 -84.66
N THR A 255 -41.17 -111.44 -85.66
CA THR A 255 -41.24 -110.13 -86.35
C THR A 255 -41.95 -108.89 -85.76
N VAL A 256 -41.67 -108.45 -84.52
CA VAL A 256 -42.09 -107.10 -84.03
C VAL A 256 -40.99 -106.32 -83.30
N GLY A 257 -39.82 -106.91 -83.01
CA GLY A 257 -38.83 -106.27 -82.13
C GLY A 257 -38.05 -105.08 -82.70
N GLY A 258 -37.88 -104.96 -84.01
CA GLY A 258 -36.92 -104.00 -84.60
C GLY A 258 -37.32 -102.53 -84.48
N GLU A 259 -38.60 -102.20 -84.66
CA GLU A 259 -39.09 -100.81 -84.61
C GLU A 259 -39.16 -100.30 -83.17
N THR A 260 -39.52 -101.16 -82.21
CA THR A 260 -39.50 -100.82 -80.77
C THR A 260 -38.09 -100.63 -80.24
N ILE A 261 -37.09 -101.33 -80.78
CA ILE A 261 -35.68 -101.15 -80.38
C ILE A 261 -35.15 -99.78 -80.84
N GLY A 262 -35.49 -99.35 -82.06
CA GLY A 262 -35.06 -98.04 -82.58
C GLY A 262 -35.69 -96.85 -81.83
N VAL A 263 -36.96 -96.95 -81.45
CA VAL A 263 -37.61 -95.92 -80.60
C VAL A 263 -36.97 -95.86 -79.21
N LEU A 264 -36.64 -97.02 -78.62
CA LEU A 264 -35.93 -97.07 -77.34
C LEU A 264 -34.50 -96.52 -77.41
N GLU A 265 -33.81 -96.69 -78.54
CA GLU A 265 -32.49 -96.12 -78.79
C GLU A 265 -32.54 -94.58 -78.87
N GLU A 266 -33.51 -94.01 -79.58
CA GLU A 266 -33.73 -92.55 -79.64
C GLU A 266 -34.11 -91.96 -78.28
N GLU A 267 -34.96 -92.66 -77.51
CA GLU A 267 -35.29 -92.27 -76.14
C GLU A 267 -34.07 -92.38 -75.20
N LEU A 268 -33.17 -93.34 -75.41
CA LEU A 268 -31.91 -93.50 -74.67
C LEU A 268 -30.95 -92.35 -74.96
N GLU A 269 -30.78 -92.00 -76.24
CA GLU A 269 -29.95 -90.89 -76.68
C GLU A 269 -30.44 -89.54 -76.14
N SER A 270 -31.76 -89.36 -76.02
CA SER A 270 -32.34 -88.18 -75.38
C SER A 270 -32.16 -88.17 -73.86
N LEU A 271 -32.07 -89.33 -73.20
CA LEU A 271 -31.97 -89.44 -71.74
C LEU A 271 -30.55 -89.16 -71.21
N TYR A 272 -29.51 -89.45 -71.99
CA TYR A 272 -28.11 -89.20 -71.61
C TYR A 272 -27.79 -87.75 -71.20
N PRO A 273 -28.12 -86.71 -71.98
CA PRO A 273 -27.89 -85.33 -71.55
C PRO A 273 -28.73 -84.95 -70.33
N GLU A 274 -29.91 -85.55 -70.14
CA GLU A 274 -30.72 -85.32 -68.93
C GLU A 274 -30.07 -85.96 -67.70
N ILE A 275 -29.49 -87.15 -67.81
CA ILE A 275 -28.72 -87.81 -66.74
C ILE A 275 -27.53 -86.95 -66.31
N GLU A 276 -26.77 -86.38 -67.25
CA GLU A 276 -25.64 -85.49 -66.95
C GLU A 276 -26.11 -84.24 -66.16
N VAL A 277 -27.19 -83.60 -66.61
CA VAL A 277 -27.77 -82.44 -65.93
C VAL A 277 -28.30 -82.79 -64.54
N LEU A 278 -29.00 -83.93 -64.40
CA LEU A 278 -29.53 -84.38 -63.11
C LEU A 278 -28.43 -84.81 -62.14
N ALA A 279 -27.39 -85.48 -62.61
CA ALA A 279 -26.19 -85.81 -61.85
C ALA A 279 -25.49 -84.55 -61.34
N GLN A 280 -25.37 -83.53 -62.20
CA GLN A 280 -24.81 -82.23 -61.84
C GLN A 280 -25.66 -81.50 -60.80
N ILE A 281 -26.99 -81.44 -60.97
CA ILE A 281 -27.90 -80.80 -60.03
C ILE A 281 -27.90 -81.52 -58.68
N SER A 282 -27.94 -82.86 -58.69
CA SER A 282 -27.91 -83.69 -57.49
C SER A 282 -26.61 -83.48 -56.70
N THR A 283 -25.47 -83.53 -57.37
CA THR A 283 -24.15 -83.36 -56.74
C THR A 283 -23.96 -81.93 -56.21
N LYS A 284 -24.45 -80.92 -56.95
CA LYS A 284 -24.44 -79.54 -56.48
C LYS A 284 -25.29 -79.36 -55.22
N HIS A 285 -26.51 -79.90 -55.22
CA HIS A 285 -27.42 -79.76 -54.09
C HIS A 285 -26.97 -80.53 -52.84
N GLN A 286 -26.43 -81.74 -53.01
CA GLN A 286 -26.04 -82.61 -51.89
C GLN A 286 -24.68 -82.23 -51.29
N PHE A 287 -23.73 -81.78 -52.10
CA PHE A 287 -22.35 -81.59 -51.64
C PHE A 287 -21.84 -80.16 -51.83
N HIS A 288 -21.99 -79.60 -53.03
CA HIS A 288 -21.42 -78.28 -53.34
C HIS A 288 -22.04 -77.16 -52.48
N ASP A 289 -23.37 -77.03 -52.50
CA ASP A 289 -24.07 -75.96 -51.80
C ASP A 289 -23.92 -76.03 -50.27
N PRO A 290 -24.00 -77.22 -49.62
CA PRO A 290 -23.72 -77.34 -48.19
C PRO A 290 -22.29 -76.97 -47.82
N ILE A 291 -21.29 -77.38 -48.63
CA ILE A 291 -19.87 -77.02 -48.38
C ILE A 291 -19.68 -75.51 -48.50
N LEU A 292 -20.27 -74.87 -49.52
CA LEU A 292 -20.22 -73.41 -49.67
C LEU A 292 -20.91 -72.67 -48.54
N ARG A 293 -22.06 -73.17 -48.06
CA ARG A 293 -22.77 -72.59 -46.92
C ARG A 293 -21.93 -72.69 -45.64
N GLU A 294 -21.30 -73.82 -45.39
CA GLU A 294 -20.46 -74.00 -44.20
C GLU A 294 -19.23 -73.09 -44.23
N ILE A 295 -18.54 -73.01 -45.38
CA ILE A 295 -17.43 -72.06 -45.56
C ILE A 295 -17.90 -70.62 -45.37
N HIS A 296 -19.08 -70.26 -45.89
CA HIS A 296 -19.63 -68.92 -45.70
C HIS A 296 -20.01 -68.64 -44.24
N ASN A 297 -20.59 -69.61 -43.54
CA ASN A 297 -20.94 -69.50 -42.13
C ASN A 297 -19.69 -69.32 -41.26
N GLU A 298 -18.68 -70.18 -41.44
CA GLU A 298 -17.39 -70.07 -40.74
C GLU A 298 -16.70 -68.72 -41.02
N HIS A 299 -16.70 -68.27 -42.27
CA HIS A 299 -16.17 -66.95 -42.63
C HIS A 299 -16.95 -65.80 -41.98
N SER A 300 -18.27 -65.88 -41.98
CA SER A 300 -19.12 -64.88 -41.32
C SER A 300 -18.89 -64.84 -39.82
N HIS A 301 -18.68 -65.99 -39.19
CA HIS A 301 -18.38 -66.13 -37.77
C HIS A 301 -16.98 -65.60 -37.42
N LEU A 302 -15.97 -65.95 -38.22
CA LEU A 302 -14.61 -65.40 -38.09
C LEU A 302 -14.59 -63.88 -38.27
N ARG A 303 -15.34 -63.35 -39.25
CA ARG A 303 -15.49 -61.90 -39.44
C ARG A 303 -16.18 -61.23 -38.26
N ALA A 304 -17.26 -61.80 -37.75
CA ALA A 304 -17.96 -61.26 -36.58
C ALA A 304 -17.07 -61.26 -35.34
N SER A 305 -16.34 -62.36 -35.10
CA SER A 305 -15.37 -62.48 -33.99
C SER A 305 -14.20 -61.50 -34.14
N SER A 306 -13.64 -61.36 -35.35
CA SER A 306 -12.60 -60.38 -35.66
C SER A 306 -13.08 -58.95 -35.45
N GLN A 307 -14.29 -58.62 -35.92
CA GLN A 307 -14.90 -57.30 -35.70
C GLN A 307 -15.09 -57.02 -34.21
N GLN A 308 -15.61 -57.97 -33.43
CA GLN A 308 -15.78 -57.81 -31.99
C GLN A 308 -14.44 -57.60 -31.26
N LYS A 309 -13.39 -58.33 -31.67
CA LYS A 309 -12.03 -58.15 -31.15
C LYS A 309 -11.47 -56.76 -31.51
N LEU A 310 -11.70 -56.28 -32.74
CA LEU A 310 -11.28 -54.94 -33.17
C LEU A 310 -12.04 -53.81 -32.46
N GLU A 311 -13.36 -53.97 -32.26
CA GLU A 311 -14.17 -53.04 -31.46
C GLU A 311 -13.64 -52.96 -30.02
N HIS A 312 -13.34 -54.11 -29.41
CA HIS A 312 -12.73 -54.14 -28.08
C HIS A 312 -11.36 -53.43 -28.05
N ILE A 313 -10.51 -53.63 -29.07
CA ILE A 313 -9.23 -52.92 -29.18
C ILE A 313 -9.45 -51.40 -29.26
N LEU A 314 -10.42 -50.97 -30.07
CA LEU A 314 -10.75 -49.56 -30.23
C LEU A 314 -11.25 -48.94 -28.92
N ASP A 315 -12.13 -49.62 -28.18
CA ASP A 315 -12.62 -49.16 -26.88
C ASP A 315 -11.47 -49.00 -25.87
N VAL A 316 -10.57 -49.98 -25.78
CA VAL A 316 -9.40 -49.90 -24.90
C VAL A 316 -8.48 -48.74 -25.30
N LEU A 317 -8.26 -48.51 -26.59
CA LEU A 317 -7.45 -47.39 -27.07
C LEU A 317 -8.10 -46.02 -26.79
N ILE A 318 -9.43 -45.92 -26.86
CA ILE A 318 -10.17 -44.71 -26.47
C ILE A 318 -9.99 -44.46 -24.97
N ASP A 319 -10.21 -45.47 -24.13
CA ASP A 319 -10.04 -45.36 -22.68
C ASP A 319 -8.61 -44.98 -22.29
N MET A 320 -7.60 -45.56 -22.96
CA MET A 320 -6.19 -45.19 -22.76
C MET A 320 -5.93 -43.73 -23.16
N THR A 321 -6.47 -43.28 -24.28
CA THR A 321 -6.33 -41.89 -24.75
C THR A 321 -6.99 -40.91 -23.78
N LEU A 322 -8.22 -41.17 -23.35
CA LEU A 322 -8.94 -40.34 -22.38
C LEU A 322 -8.21 -40.30 -21.03
N SER A 323 -7.70 -41.43 -20.55
CA SER A 323 -6.91 -41.49 -19.33
C SER A 323 -5.61 -40.68 -19.44
N LYS A 324 -4.93 -40.72 -20.58
CA LYS A 324 -3.73 -39.91 -20.83
C LYS A 324 -4.07 -38.42 -20.85
N GLN A 325 -5.16 -38.04 -21.51
CA GLN A 325 -5.63 -36.66 -21.53
C GLN A 325 -5.91 -36.14 -20.11
N SER A 326 -6.62 -36.91 -19.28
CA SER A 326 -6.87 -36.55 -17.88
C SER A 326 -5.59 -36.42 -17.05
N LEU A 327 -4.57 -37.24 -17.30
CA LEU A 327 -3.29 -37.13 -16.62
C LEU A 327 -2.52 -35.89 -17.07
N THR A 328 -2.57 -35.55 -18.36
CA THR A 328 -1.93 -34.33 -18.88
C THR A 328 -2.59 -33.06 -18.34
N THR A 329 -3.92 -33.02 -18.20
CA THR A 329 -4.59 -31.86 -17.59
C THR A 329 -4.22 -31.72 -16.12
N GLN A 330 -4.19 -32.82 -15.36
CA GLN A 330 -3.75 -32.79 -13.97
C GLN A 330 -2.29 -32.34 -13.83
N LEU A 331 -1.41 -32.75 -14.75
CA LEU A 331 -0.01 -32.33 -14.74
C LEU A 331 0.12 -30.83 -15.06
N ALA A 332 -0.67 -30.31 -16.01
CA ALA A 332 -0.68 -28.88 -16.35
C ALA A 332 -1.20 -28.03 -15.19
N ASP A 333 -2.28 -28.47 -14.52
CA ASP A 333 -2.79 -27.80 -13.32
C ASP A 333 -1.72 -27.76 -12.22
N TRP A 334 -1.03 -28.88 -12.02
CA TRP A 334 0.09 -28.99 -11.06
C TRP A 334 1.28 -28.09 -11.41
N GLU A 335 1.68 -28.06 -12.68
CA GLU A 335 2.76 -27.20 -13.16
C GLU A 335 2.42 -25.73 -12.94
N SER A 336 1.18 -25.31 -13.25
CA SER A 336 0.72 -23.95 -12.99
C SER A 336 0.75 -23.59 -11.51
N ALA A 337 0.35 -24.51 -10.61
CA ALA A 337 0.41 -24.31 -9.17
C ALA A 337 1.86 -24.16 -8.66
N CYS A 338 2.78 -24.96 -9.21
CA CYS A 338 4.20 -24.86 -8.89
C CYS A 338 4.81 -23.55 -9.42
N GLU A 339 4.43 -23.11 -10.62
CA GLU A 339 4.87 -21.84 -11.19
C GLU A 339 4.42 -20.65 -10.32
N VAL A 340 3.16 -20.64 -9.89
CA VAL A 340 2.63 -19.63 -8.96
C VAL A 340 3.42 -19.62 -7.66
N LEU A 341 3.72 -20.79 -7.10
CA LEU A 341 4.51 -20.90 -5.87
C LEU A 341 5.94 -20.37 -6.05
N VAL A 342 6.59 -20.67 -7.18
CA VAL A 342 7.91 -20.12 -7.52
C VAL A 342 7.85 -18.60 -7.66
N ASN A 343 6.83 -18.08 -8.36
CA ASN A 343 6.63 -16.64 -8.54
C ASN A 343 6.37 -15.92 -7.21
N ILE A 344 5.57 -16.49 -6.31
CA ILE A 344 5.37 -15.94 -4.96
C ILE A 344 6.70 -15.94 -4.19
N THR A 345 7.48 -17.02 -4.29
CA THR A 345 8.78 -17.14 -3.62
C THR A 345 9.78 -16.12 -4.15
N THR A 346 9.86 -15.90 -5.47
CA THR A 346 10.76 -14.92 -6.07
C THR A 346 10.33 -13.50 -5.72
N LEU A 347 9.03 -13.19 -5.77
CA LEU A 347 8.50 -11.89 -5.33
C LEU A 347 8.83 -11.62 -3.86
N TYR A 348 8.61 -12.58 -2.97
CA TYR A 348 8.97 -12.47 -1.56
C TYR A 348 10.48 -12.22 -1.38
N GLN A 349 11.34 -12.94 -2.10
CA GLN A 349 12.79 -12.74 -2.05
C GLN A 349 13.20 -11.35 -2.56
N THR A 350 12.57 -10.84 -3.62
CA THR A 350 12.86 -9.48 -4.13
C THR A 350 12.39 -8.40 -3.15
N GLU A 351 11.24 -8.56 -2.52
CA GLU A 351 10.71 -7.59 -1.55
C GLU A 351 11.55 -7.57 -0.26
N THR A 352 11.95 -8.74 0.24
CA THR A 352 12.83 -8.86 1.40
C THR A 352 14.25 -8.37 1.12
N ALA A 353 14.81 -8.66 -0.05
CA ALA A 353 16.11 -8.13 -0.48
C ALA A 353 16.10 -6.60 -0.61
N ASN A 354 15.02 -6.03 -1.15
CA ASN A 354 14.85 -4.57 -1.23
C ASN A 354 14.73 -3.91 0.14
N ARG A 355 14.12 -4.58 1.14
CA ARG A 355 14.10 -4.10 2.54
C ARG A 355 15.47 -4.10 3.20
N LEU A 356 16.33 -5.07 2.89
CA LEU A 356 17.70 -5.13 3.41
C LEU A 356 18.59 -4.02 2.82
N VAL A 357 18.38 -3.66 1.55
CA VAL A 357 19.09 -2.53 0.90
C VAL A 357 18.53 -1.18 1.35
N ALA A 358 17.24 -1.10 1.67
CA ALA A 358 16.59 0.09 2.21
C ALA A 358 16.68 0.25 3.74
N GLN A 359 17.65 -0.41 4.42
CA GLN A 359 18.06 0.07 5.73
C GLN A 359 18.72 1.44 5.55
N PRO A 360 18.15 2.53 6.11
CA PRO A 360 18.88 3.78 6.16
C PRO A 360 20.04 3.56 7.13
N SER A 361 21.22 3.40 6.54
CA SER A 361 22.50 3.74 7.14
C SER A 361 22.29 4.88 8.13
N ARG A 362 22.40 4.54 9.41
CA ARG A 362 22.59 5.44 10.54
C ARG A 362 23.76 6.38 10.23
N ARG A 363 23.48 7.47 9.53
CA ARG A 363 24.38 8.61 9.39
C ARG A 363 23.66 9.82 9.94
N GLU A 364 24.17 10.27 11.09
CA GLU A 364 24.17 11.67 11.47
C GLU A 364 24.18 12.60 10.25
N SER A 365 23.09 13.34 10.05
CA SER A 365 23.17 14.73 9.60
C SER A 365 21.79 15.38 9.75
N LEU A 366 21.69 16.26 10.74
CA LEU A 366 21.16 17.64 10.62
C LEU A 366 20.83 18.18 12.00
N ARG A 367 21.91 18.44 12.74
CA ARG A 367 21.95 19.56 13.67
C ARG A 367 22.00 20.83 12.82
N ARG A 368 21.15 21.80 13.17
CA ARG A 368 21.06 23.21 12.67
C ARG A 368 20.14 23.45 11.47
N ARG A 369 18.92 23.95 11.76
CA ARG A 369 18.55 25.34 11.42
C ARG A 369 17.43 25.83 12.33
N SER A 370 17.80 26.13 13.58
CA SER A 370 17.11 27.14 14.37
C SER A 370 17.60 28.49 13.85
N LEU A 371 16.79 29.19 13.05
CA LEU A 371 16.97 30.62 12.81
C LEU A 371 15.60 31.27 12.55
N GLN A 372 15.33 32.26 13.41
CA GLN A 372 14.58 33.49 13.13
C GLN A 372 13.05 33.41 13.14
N SER A 373 12.50 33.40 14.36
CA SER A 373 11.19 34.01 14.59
C SER A 373 11.39 35.54 14.56
N GLY A 374 11.11 36.11 13.39
CA GLY A 374 11.08 37.55 13.16
C GLY A 374 9.91 38.19 13.88
N LEU A 375 10.23 39.25 14.62
CA LEU A 375 9.29 40.22 15.18
C LEU A 375 8.38 40.75 14.07
N ILE A 376 7.07 40.53 14.21
CA ILE A 376 6.06 41.44 13.65
C ILE A 376 5.19 41.90 14.82
N LEU A 377 5.45 43.14 15.24
CA LEU A 377 4.53 43.96 16.02
C LEU A 377 3.44 44.47 15.08
N GLY A 378 2.18 44.35 15.51
CA GLY A 378 1.08 45.18 14.98
C GLY A 378 -0.28 44.49 14.95
N ALA A 379 -1.04 44.59 16.05
CA ALA A 379 -2.47 44.99 16.04
C ALA A 379 -3.11 44.80 17.43
N THR A 380 -3.27 45.94 18.13
CA THR A 380 -4.39 46.31 19.00
C THR A 380 -5.01 45.31 20.00
N ARG A 381 -4.81 45.63 21.28
CA ARG A 381 -5.65 45.25 22.43
C ARG A 381 -7.13 45.52 22.19
N THR A 382 -7.99 44.55 22.54
CA THR A 382 -9.11 44.73 23.49
C THR A 382 -9.53 43.37 24.06
N PRO A 383 -9.98 43.27 25.33
CA PRO A 383 -10.30 42.02 25.99
C PRO A 383 -11.83 41.83 26.12
N ALA A 384 -12.41 40.79 25.50
CA ALA A 384 -13.75 40.28 25.83
C ALA A 384 -13.98 38.89 25.18
N PRO A 385 -15.02 38.13 25.55
CA PRO A 385 -14.96 36.71 25.89
C PRO A 385 -15.04 35.76 24.69
N ARG A 386 -14.55 34.55 24.90
CA ARG A 386 -14.57 33.37 24.02
C ARG A 386 -15.74 33.33 23.01
N PRO A 387 -15.43 33.15 21.71
CA PRO A 387 -16.27 32.39 20.80
C PRO A 387 -15.48 31.15 20.36
N GLU A 388 -15.69 30.00 21.01
CA GLU A 388 -15.12 28.71 20.57
C GLU A 388 -15.94 28.03 19.46
N LEU A 389 -16.98 28.67 18.94
CA LEU A 389 -17.86 28.10 17.91
C LEU A 389 -17.40 28.29 16.44
N PRO A 390 -16.82 29.43 16.00
CA PRO A 390 -16.59 29.64 14.56
C PRO A 390 -15.42 28.81 14.02
N SER A 391 -14.43 28.47 14.85
CA SER A 391 -13.31 27.61 14.44
C SER A 391 -13.74 26.15 14.33
N LEU A 392 -14.61 25.68 15.22
CA LEU A 392 -15.18 24.34 15.17
C LEU A 392 -16.18 24.20 14.01
N GLU A 393 -17.06 25.18 13.79
CA GLU A 393 -17.97 25.19 12.63
C GLU A 393 -17.21 25.24 11.31
N ASN A 394 -16.15 26.05 11.22
CA ASN A 394 -15.30 26.08 10.04
C ASN A 394 -14.56 24.76 9.83
N LEU A 395 -14.13 24.08 10.90
CA LEU A 395 -13.47 22.79 10.82
C LEU A 395 -14.46 21.66 10.44
N LEU A 396 -15.66 21.65 11.01
CA LEU A 396 -16.72 20.70 10.69
C LEU A 396 -17.21 20.88 9.25
N ARG A 397 -17.33 22.13 8.78
CA ARG A 397 -17.60 22.45 7.37
C ARG A 397 -16.45 22.01 6.46
N ARG A 398 -15.19 22.09 6.91
CA ARG A 398 -14.00 21.60 6.18
C ARG A 398 -13.92 20.07 6.11
N VAL A 399 -14.48 19.38 7.10
CA VAL A 399 -14.57 17.91 7.19
C VAL A 399 -15.87 17.38 6.53
N GLY A 400 -16.74 18.27 6.04
CA GLY A 400 -17.97 17.91 5.33
C GLY A 400 -19.12 17.45 6.23
N VAL A 401 -19.04 17.69 7.54
CA VAL A 401 -20.08 17.30 8.50
C VAL A 401 -20.88 18.54 8.88
N SER A 402 -22.18 18.57 8.56
CA SER A 402 -23.07 19.64 9.00
C SER A 402 -23.27 19.56 10.53
N PRO A 403 -23.17 20.67 11.28
CA PRO A 403 -23.37 20.68 12.73
C PRO A 403 -24.77 20.18 13.15
N ASP A 404 -25.75 20.29 12.26
CA ASP A 404 -27.13 19.85 12.52
C ASP A 404 -27.29 18.33 12.62
N SER A 405 -26.44 17.54 11.93
CA SER A 405 -26.49 16.07 11.97
C SER A 405 -25.99 15.47 13.30
N ILE A 406 -25.21 16.22 14.08
CA ILE A 406 -24.70 15.79 15.38
C ILE A 406 -25.69 16.18 16.49
N LEU A 407 -26.39 17.30 16.32
CA LEU A 407 -27.30 17.85 17.33
C LEU A 407 -28.71 17.24 17.28
N HIS A 408 -29.16 16.75 16.11
CA HIS A 408 -30.46 16.10 15.97
C HIS A 408 -30.32 14.76 15.22
N PRO A 409 -30.07 13.64 15.91
CA PRO A 409 -30.22 12.34 15.28
C PRO A 409 -31.69 12.19 14.89
N ARG A 410 -31.99 12.23 13.58
CA ARG A 410 -33.31 11.86 13.05
C ARG A 410 -33.49 10.36 13.25
N ILE A 411 -33.86 10.00 14.47
CA ILE A 411 -34.42 8.71 14.83
C ILE A 411 -35.72 8.63 14.03
N GLU A 412 -35.97 7.51 13.36
CA GLU A 412 -37.14 7.24 12.50
C GLU A 412 -36.95 7.52 11.00
N GLU A 413 -36.20 6.65 10.32
CA GLU A 413 -36.59 6.10 9.01
C GLU A 413 -35.74 4.85 8.72
N GLY A 414 -36.07 3.76 9.43
CA GLY A 414 -35.47 2.43 9.26
C GLY A 414 -36.02 1.72 8.01
N GLY A 415 -35.75 2.27 6.83
CA GLY A 415 -36.10 1.66 5.54
C GLY A 415 -34.94 1.71 4.55
N ALA A 416 -35.00 0.88 3.50
CA ALA A 416 -34.01 0.83 2.42
C ALA A 416 -33.75 2.21 1.77
N GLN A 417 -34.76 3.08 1.77
CA GLN A 417 -34.67 4.46 1.32
C GLN A 417 -33.74 5.32 2.20
N GLY A 418 -33.80 5.16 3.53
CA GLY A 418 -32.90 5.85 4.46
C GLY A 418 -31.44 5.38 4.36
N LEU A 419 -31.23 4.11 4.02
CA LEU A 419 -29.89 3.59 3.71
C LEU A 419 -29.36 4.12 2.37
N TYR A 420 -30.21 4.25 1.36
CA TYR A 420 -29.85 4.85 0.07
C TYR A 420 -29.52 6.33 0.22
N GLU A 421 -30.33 7.08 0.96
CA GLU A 421 -30.06 8.49 1.27
C GLU A 421 -28.80 8.67 2.10
N LYS A 422 -28.54 7.82 3.10
CA LYS A 422 -27.27 7.84 3.82
C LYS A 422 -26.07 7.50 2.94
N ARG A 423 -26.20 6.55 2.01
CA ARG A 423 -25.14 6.21 1.05
C ARG A 423 -24.86 7.39 0.11
N MET A 424 -25.90 8.07 -0.37
CA MET A 424 -25.76 9.24 -1.23
C MET A 424 -25.13 10.41 -0.47
N GLN A 425 -25.56 10.67 0.77
CA GLN A 425 -24.95 11.67 1.65
C GLN A 425 -23.48 11.33 1.92
N MET A 426 -23.14 10.07 2.19
CA MET A 426 -21.76 9.66 2.41
C MET A 426 -20.89 9.86 1.17
N LEU A 427 -21.37 9.46 -0.02
CA LEU A 427 -20.67 9.71 -1.28
C LEU A 427 -20.49 11.22 -1.55
N GLU A 428 -21.49 12.03 -1.21
CA GLU A 428 -21.41 13.47 -1.37
C GLU A 428 -20.43 14.11 -0.37
N THR A 429 -20.36 13.62 0.88
CA THR A 429 -19.36 14.07 1.86
C THR A 429 -17.94 13.70 1.44
N VAL A 430 -17.72 12.52 0.88
CA VAL A 430 -16.41 12.10 0.36
C VAL A 430 -16.00 12.96 -0.84
N ARG A 431 -16.93 13.23 -1.76
CA ARG A 431 -16.68 14.11 -2.91
C ARG A 431 -16.36 15.54 -2.46
N ARG A 432 -17.11 16.08 -1.49
CA ARG A 432 -16.86 17.41 -0.93
C ARG A 432 -15.52 17.48 -0.19
N LEU A 433 -15.15 16.44 0.56
CA LEU A 433 -13.85 16.34 1.22
C LEU A 433 -12.70 16.32 0.19
N GLY A 434 -12.84 15.55 -0.89
CA GLY A 434 -11.88 15.53 -2.00
C GLY A 434 -11.66 16.92 -2.58
N THR A 435 -12.75 17.58 -3.01
CA THR A 435 -12.66 18.92 -3.61
C THR A 435 -12.16 20.01 -2.65
N SER A 436 -12.51 19.94 -1.36
CA SER A 436 -12.09 20.94 -0.37
C SER A 436 -10.67 20.73 0.15
N ALA A 437 -10.17 19.49 0.17
CA ALA A 437 -8.78 19.20 0.52
C ALA A 437 -7.85 19.51 -0.67
N GLU A 438 -8.30 19.24 -1.90
CA GLU A 438 -7.54 19.52 -3.11
C GLU A 438 -7.36 21.02 -3.38
N ALA A 439 -8.32 21.88 -3.03
CA ALA A 439 -8.23 23.31 -3.29
C ALA A 439 -7.01 24.02 -2.65
N PRO A 440 -6.75 23.93 -1.33
CA PRO A 440 -5.57 24.55 -0.72
C PRO A 440 -4.27 23.83 -1.11
N ILE A 441 -4.34 22.51 -1.35
CA ILE A 441 -3.18 21.73 -1.80
C ILE A 441 -2.77 22.18 -3.21
N ARG A 442 -3.70 22.31 -4.16
CA ARG A 442 -3.44 22.87 -5.50
C ARG A 442 -2.89 24.28 -5.42
N GLU A 443 -3.41 25.12 -4.54
CA GLU A 443 -2.88 26.47 -4.40
C GLU A 443 -1.42 26.45 -3.93
N HIS A 444 -1.07 25.65 -2.92
CA HIS A 444 0.32 25.50 -2.47
C HIS A 444 1.23 24.86 -3.53
N PHE A 445 0.77 23.82 -4.23
CA PHE A 445 1.53 23.20 -5.32
C PHE A 445 1.69 24.14 -6.51
N ASN A 446 0.69 24.93 -6.88
CA ASN A 446 0.80 25.91 -7.97
C ASN A 446 1.89 26.94 -7.69
N HIS A 447 1.99 27.45 -6.46
CA HIS A 447 3.07 28.39 -6.10
C HIS A 447 4.45 27.70 -6.12
N SER A 448 4.53 26.44 -5.68
CA SER A 448 5.76 25.64 -5.75
C SER A 448 6.17 25.32 -7.18
N ASP A 449 5.21 24.99 -8.05
CA ASP A 449 5.40 24.71 -9.47
C ASP A 449 5.81 25.98 -10.21
N GLN A 450 5.18 27.12 -9.92
CA GLN A 450 5.60 28.41 -10.48
C GLN A 450 7.02 28.77 -10.02
N ALA A 451 7.37 28.52 -8.76
CA ALA A 451 8.74 28.74 -8.27
C ALA A 451 9.74 27.76 -8.92
N ALA A 452 9.35 26.50 -9.12
CA ALA A 452 10.16 25.50 -9.81
C ALA A 452 10.35 25.86 -11.29
N GLN A 453 9.30 26.28 -11.99
CA GLN A 453 9.36 26.75 -13.38
C GLN A 453 10.17 28.05 -13.52
N LEU A 454 10.10 28.96 -12.54
CA LEU A 454 10.94 30.15 -12.52
C LEU A 454 12.41 29.81 -12.28
N LEU A 455 12.69 28.85 -11.39
CA LEU A 455 14.05 28.35 -11.16
C LEU A 455 14.58 27.60 -12.39
N GLU A 456 13.77 26.74 -13.00
CA GLU A 456 14.06 25.99 -14.23
C GLU A 456 14.32 26.96 -15.40
N SER A 457 13.42 27.93 -15.64
CA SER A 457 13.63 28.96 -16.67
C SER A 457 14.86 29.84 -16.40
N SER A 458 15.18 30.13 -15.13
CA SER A 458 16.41 30.87 -14.77
C SER A 458 17.69 30.05 -14.94
N LEU A 459 17.63 28.73 -14.71
CA LEU A 459 18.74 27.80 -14.90
C LEU A 459 18.99 27.54 -16.40
N HIS A 460 17.92 27.48 -17.19
CA HIS A 460 17.98 27.18 -18.62
C HIS A 460 18.08 28.41 -19.52
N GLY A 461 17.83 29.62 -19.01
CA GLY A 461 17.94 30.87 -19.78
C GLY A 461 19.32 31.14 -20.38
N ASN A 462 20.38 30.49 -19.87
CA ASN A 462 21.76 30.60 -20.36
C ASN A 462 22.34 29.29 -20.94
N SER A 463 21.54 28.21 -21.05
CA SER A 463 21.97 26.93 -21.61
C SER A 463 21.47 26.77 -23.05
N ARG A 464 22.38 26.44 -23.99
CA ARG A 464 22.01 26.13 -25.39
C ARG A 464 21.59 24.68 -25.62
N TYR A 465 21.42 23.91 -24.54
CA TYR A 465 20.99 22.51 -24.61
C TYR A 465 19.68 22.35 -23.84
N GLU A 466 18.63 21.92 -24.55
CA GLU A 466 17.43 21.33 -23.97
C GLU A 466 17.86 20.08 -23.22
N THR A 467 17.84 20.16 -21.88
CA THR A 467 18.06 18.98 -21.04
C THR A 467 16.69 18.43 -20.67
N SER A 468 16.05 17.79 -21.66
CA SER A 468 14.90 16.94 -21.37
C SER A 468 15.42 15.73 -20.58
N LEU A 469 15.04 15.62 -19.30
CA LEU A 469 15.25 14.42 -18.48
C LEU A 469 14.36 13.25 -18.91
N ARG A 470 13.60 13.40 -20.00
CA ARG A 470 12.78 12.34 -20.55
C ARG A 470 13.65 11.41 -21.37
N ASN A 471 13.63 10.13 -21.01
CA ASN A 471 14.27 9.11 -21.79
C ASN A 471 13.52 9.03 -23.15
N PRO A 472 14.17 9.28 -24.30
CA PRO A 472 13.50 9.30 -25.60
C PRO A 472 12.82 7.95 -25.91
N ALA A 473 13.37 6.85 -25.39
CA ALA A 473 12.77 5.53 -25.51
C ALA A 473 11.42 5.40 -24.76
N GLN A 474 11.24 6.13 -23.65
CA GLN A 474 9.97 6.15 -22.91
C GLN A 474 8.95 7.06 -23.58
N GLU A 475 9.38 8.16 -24.22
CA GLU A 475 8.48 8.99 -25.02
C GLU A 475 8.00 8.25 -26.28
N GLU A 476 8.89 7.52 -26.96
CA GLU A 476 8.49 6.65 -28.09
C GLU A 476 7.53 5.54 -27.65
N ALA A 477 7.77 4.91 -26.49
CA ALA A 477 6.85 3.91 -25.94
C ALA A 477 5.49 4.51 -25.53
N LEU A 478 5.48 5.73 -24.99
CA LEU A 478 4.25 6.45 -24.66
C LEU A 478 3.47 6.87 -25.92
N LEU A 479 4.15 7.32 -26.97
CA LEU A 479 3.54 7.62 -28.26
C LEU A 479 2.99 6.33 -28.91
N GLY A 480 3.67 5.21 -28.75
CA GLY A 480 3.18 3.89 -29.17
C GLY A 480 1.91 3.48 -28.43
N LEU A 481 1.89 3.60 -27.10
CA LEU A 481 0.71 3.33 -26.29
C LEU A 481 -0.46 4.29 -26.60
N GLU A 482 -0.17 5.56 -26.86
CA GLU A 482 -1.18 6.54 -27.25
C GLU A 482 -1.81 6.19 -28.62
N ALA A 483 -1.00 5.72 -29.58
CA ALA A 483 -1.49 5.21 -30.85
C ALA A 483 -2.33 3.93 -30.69
N GLU A 484 -1.92 3.02 -29.81
CA GLU A 484 -2.69 1.81 -29.48
C GLU A 484 -4.03 2.16 -28.81
N ILE A 485 -4.03 3.09 -27.84
CA ILE A 485 -5.25 3.57 -27.18
C ILE A 485 -6.17 4.27 -28.20
N ALA A 486 -5.63 5.09 -29.10
CA ALA A 486 -6.42 5.71 -30.15
C ALA A 486 -7.03 4.66 -31.10
N SER A 487 -6.29 3.58 -31.40
CA SER A 487 -6.81 2.46 -32.19
C SER A 487 -7.91 1.67 -31.47
N LEU A 488 -7.75 1.44 -30.17
CA LEU A 488 -8.75 0.79 -29.31
C LEU A 488 -9.99 1.67 -29.16
N GLN A 489 -9.82 2.97 -28.95
CA GLN A 489 -10.93 3.91 -28.87
C GLN A 489 -11.71 3.95 -30.18
N LYS A 490 -11.03 3.95 -31.33
CA LYS A 490 -11.68 3.84 -32.64
C LYS A 490 -12.38 2.49 -32.83
N GLY A 491 -11.81 1.41 -32.30
CA GLY A 491 -12.45 0.09 -32.26
C GLY A 491 -13.70 0.06 -31.39
N VAL A 492 -13.68 0.75 -30.25
CA VAL A 492 -14.82 0.89 -29.32
C VAL A 492 -15.90 1.80 -29.90
N GLU A 493 -15.54 2.88 -30.59
CA GLU A 493 -16.49 3.71 -31.33
C GLU A 493 -17.09 2.98 -32.53
N GLY A 494 -16.35 2.03 -33.12
CA GLY A 494 -16.85 1.15 -34.19
C GLY A 494 -17.69 -0.04 -33.70
N LEU A 495 -17.72 -0.31 -32.39
CA LEU A 495 -18.57 -1.33 -31.78
C LEU A 495 -19.98 -0.75 -31.58
N ASP A 496 -20.89 -1.16 -32.46
CA ASP A 496 -22.29 -0.75 -32.39
C ASP A 496 -22.97 -1.41 -31.17
N LEU A 497 -22.93 -0.72 -30.02
CA LEU A 497 -23.55 -1.14 -28.74
C LEU A 497 -25.07 -1.36 -28.83
N ASN A 498 -25.68 -1.00 -29.97
CA ASN A 498 -27.08 -1.25 -30.28
C ASN A 498 -27.38 -2.72 -30.60
N VAL A 499 -26.37 -3.54 -30.97
CA VAL A 499 -26.56 -4.99 -31.15
C VAL A 499 -26.86 -5.69 -29.83
N LEU A 500 -26.29 -5.22 -28.71
CA LEU A 500 -26.58 -5.73 -27.37
C LEU A 500 -27.94 -5.29 -26.82
N HIS A 501 -28.50 -4.19 -27.33
CA HIS A 501 -29.84 -3.71 -26.99
C HIS A 501 -30.95 -4.29 -27.88
N GLN A 502 -30.62 -4.95 -28.99
CA GLN A 502 -31.59 -5.72 -29.76
C GLN A 502 -31.94 -7.01 -29.00
N ARG A 503 -32.94 -6.89 -28.12
CA ARG A 503 -33.60 -8.01 -27.45
C ARG A 503 -33.98 -9.05 -28.52
N ASP A 504 -33.37 -10.23 -28.43
CA ASP A 504 -33.52 -11.28 -29.43
C ASP A 504 -35.00 -11.65 -29.58
N LYS A 505 -35.57 -11.36 -30.75
CA LYS A 505 -36.99 -11.62 -31.06
C LYS A 505 -37.31 -13.11 -30.96
N ALA A 506 -36.31 -13.98 -31.11
CA ALA A 506 -36.47 -15.42 -30.89
C ALA A 506 -36.65 -15.75 -29.40
N GLN A 507 -35.91 -15.10 -28.51
CA GLN A 507 -36.04 -15.29 -27.07
C GLN A 507 -37.38 -14.75 -26.54
N ALA A 508 -37.85 -13.62 -27.07
CA ALA A 508 -39.18 -13.09 -26.74
C ALA A 508 -40.31 -14.05 -27.18
N ARG A 509 -40.23 -14.59 -28.41
CA ARG A 509 -41.20 -15.59 -28.90
C ARG A 509 -41.13 -16.91 -28.14
N PHE A 510 -39.95 -17.29 -27.64
CA PHE A 510 -39.79 -18.50 -26.83
C PHE A 510 -40.44 -18.33 -25.45
N ILE A 511 -40.22 -17.18 -24.79
CA ILE A 511 -40.86 -16.86 -23.51
C ILE A 511 -42.38 -16.73 -23.67
N GLU A 512 -42.88 -16.18 -24.78
CA GLU A 512 -44.33 -16.08 -25.02
C GLU A 512 -44.99 -17.44 -25.29
N ARG A 513 -44.22 -18.45 -25.73
CA ARG A 513 -44.74 -19.80 -26.01
C ARG A 513 -44.68 -20.75 -24.82
N TRP A 514 -43.86 -20.45 -23.81
CA TRP A 514 -43.54 -21.37 -22.71
C TRP A 514 -43.50 -20.70 -21.32
N GLY A 515 -43.77 -19.41 -21.23
CA GLY A 515 -43.86 -18.64 -19.97
C GLY A 515 -45.28 -18.58 -19.42
#